data_AF-A0A357F5Y0-F1
#
_entry.id   AF-A0A357F5Y0-F1
#
_cell.length_a   1.000
_cell.length_b   1.000
_cell.length_c   1.000
_cell.angle_alpha   90.00
_cell.angle_beta   90.00
_cell.angle_gamma   90.00
#
_symmetry.space_group_name_H-M   'P 1'
#
loop_
_entity.id
_entity.type
_entity.pdbx_description
1 polymer ?
#
loop_
_entity_poly.entity_id
_entity_poly.type
_entity_poly.pdbx_seq_one_letter_code
_entity_poly.pdbx_strand_id
1 'polypeptide(L)' 'MRPPFVVYILVLASGVIHSAIYFPHLPETMASHFGGDGLPNGWSSKTAFFQLETFIQL' A
#
# COMPACT_ATOMS: atom_id res chain seq x y z
N MET A 1 6.69 -19.12 -20.62
CA MET A 1 7.34 -17.91 -21.20
C MET A 1 7.58 -16.92 -20.08
N ARG A 2 8.81 -16.40 -19.91
CA ARG A 2 9.09 -15.34 -18.93
C ARG A 2 8.73 -13.98 -19.55
N PRO A 3 7.96 -13.11 -18.86
CA PRO A 3 7.68 -11.77 -19.35
C PRO A 3 8.99 -11.00 -19.59
N PRO A 4 9.06 -10.14 -20.62
CA PRO A 4 10.24 -9.31 -20.83
C PRO A 4 10.41 -8.31 -19.68
N PHE A 5 11.65 -7.95 -19.36
CA PHE A 5 12.00 -7.05 -18.24
C PHE A 5 11.17 -5.74 -18.25
N VAL A 6 10.87 -5.21 -19.43
CA VAL A 6 10.03 -4.02 -19.61
C VAL A 6 8.66 -4.15 -18.95
N VAL A 7 8.05 -5.33 -18.94
CA VAL A 7 6.75 -5.56 -18.28
C VAL A 7 6.86 -5.34 -16.78
N TYR A 8 7.93 -5.81 -16.14
CA TYR A 8 8.16 -5.59 -14.71
C TYR A 8 8.36 -4.11 -14.39
N ILE A 9 9.09 -3.39 -15.23
CA ILE A 9 9.28 -1.93 -15.07
C ILE A 9 7.96 -1.18 -15.24
N LEU A 10 7.14 -1.55 -16.23
CA LEU A 10 5.84 -0.93 -16.44
C LEU A 10 4.90 -1.18 -15.25
N VAL A 11 4.89 -2.40 -14.70
CA VAL A 11 4.10 -2.72 -13.50
C VAL A 11 4.57 -1.91 -12.31
N LEU A 12 5.89 -1.85 -12.05
CA LEU A 12 6.45 -1.05 -10.96
C LEU A 12 6.09 0.43 -11.10
N ALA A 13 6.30 1.00 -12.29
CA ALA A 13 5.98 2.39 -12.58
C ALA A 13 4.47 2.67 -12.40
N SER A 14 3.61 1.76 -12.86
CA SER A 14 2.16 1.89 -12.69
C SER A 14 1.74 1.89 -11.22
N GLY A 15 2.37 1.03 -10.39
CA GLY A 15 2.12 0.98 -8.95
C GLY A 15 2.56 2.28 -8.26
N VAL A 16 3.74 2.80 -8.58
CA VAL A 16 4.24 4.06 -8.01
C VAL A 16 3.33 5.24 -8.40
N ILE A 17 2.96 5.34 -9.68
CA ILE A 17 2.08 6.42 -10.17
C ILE A 17 0.70 6.32 -9.51
N HIS A 18 0.12 5.12 -9.43
CA HIS A 18 -1.17 4.90 -8.79
C HIS A 18 -1.12 5.33 -7.32
N SER A 19 -0.13 4.85 -6.56
CA SER A 19 0.04 5.23 -5.15
C SER A 19 0.20 6.74 -4.98
N ALA A 20 1.01 7.39 -5.81
CA ALA A 20 1.21 8.84 -5.73
C ALA A 20 -0.09 9.65 -5.99
N ILE A 21 -0.92 9.19 -6.94
CA ILE A 21 -2.20 9.84 -7.25
C ILE A 21 -3.20 9.66 -6.11
N TYR A 22 -3.31 8.45 -5.55
CA TYR A 22 -4.36 8.13 -4.57
C TYR A 22 -4.00 8.41 -3.11
N PHE A 23 -2.71 8.46 -2.76
CA PHE A 23 -2.25 8.79 -1.40
C PHE A 23 -2.89 10.07 -0.80
N PRO A 24 -2.99 11.21 -1.50
CA PRO A 24 -3.64 12.39 -0.94
C PRO A 24 -5.15 12.20 -0.69
N HIS A 25 -5.79 11.29 -1.42
CA HIS A 25 -7.23 11.00 -1.30
C HIS A 25 -7.57 9.97 -0.21
N LEU A 26 -6.57 9.32 0.40
CA LEU A 26 -6.78 8.40 1.50
C LEU A 26 -7.23 9.14 2.77
N PRO A 27 -8.14 8.55 3.56
CA PRO A 27 -8.52 9.11 4.85
C PRO A 27 -7.30 9.17 5.78
N GLU A 28 -7.28 10.17 6.65
CA GLU A 28 -6.15 10.34 7.57
C GLU A 28 -6.02 9.14 8.51
N THR A 29 -7.14 8.56 8.94
CA THR A 29 -7.18 7.34 9.77
C THR A 29 -7.50 6.13 8.90
N MET A 30 -6.59 5.15 8.89
CA MET A 30 -6.69 3.91 8.14
C MET A 30 -6.78 2.72 9.12
N ALA A 31 -7.56 1.71 8.75
CA ALA A 31 -7.53 0.43 9.46
C ALA A 31 -6.19 -0.26 9.17
N SER A 32 -5.41 -0.52 10.21
CA SER A 32 -4.08 -1.14 10.11
C SER A 32 -4.05 -2.59 10.55
N HIS A 33 -5.07 -3.04 11.30
CA HIS A 33 -5.20 -4.43 11.74
C HIS A 33 -6.67 -4.83 11.80
N PHE A 34 -6.94 -6.07 11.38
CA PHE A 34 -8.26 -6.69 11.37
C PHE A 34 -8.25 -7.88 12.32
N GLY A 35 -9.31 -8.00 13.13
CA GLY A 35 -9.50 -9.16 14.01
C GLY A 35 -9.81 -10.43 13.23
N GLY A 36 -9.87 -11.56 13.94
CA GLY A 36 -10.28 -12.84 13.34
C GLY A 36 -11.73 -12.87 12.84
N ASP A 37 -12.54 -11.90 13.25
CA ASP A 37 -13.90 -11.61 12.78
C ASP A 37 -13.93 -10.75 11.50
N GLY A 38 -12.77 -10.28 11.03
CA GLY A 38 -12.65 -9.41 9.86
C GLY A 38 -13.01 -7.95 10.13
N LEU A 39 -13.27 -7.57 11.39
CA LEU A 39 -13.54 -6.18 11.76
C LEU A 39 -12.23 -5.44 12.06
N PRO A 40 -12.13 -4.16 11.67
CA PRO A 40 -10.96 -3.35 12.01
C PRO A 40 -10.93 -3.11 13.53
N ASN A 41 -9.86 -3.55 14.18
CA ASN A 41 -9.62 -3.33 15.61
C ASN A 41 -8.28 -2.62 15.89
N GLY A 42 -7.52 -2.31 14.85
CA GLY A 42 -6.34 -1.44 14.90
C GLY A 42 -6.42 -0.35 13.85
N TRP A 43 -5.98 0.85 14.24
CA TRP A 43 -6.06 2.06 13.41
C TRP A 43 -4.74 2.81 13.48
N SER A 44 -4.35 3.46 12.39
CA SER A 44 -3.16 4.31 12.33
C SER A 44 -3.38 5.50 11.42
N SER A 45 -2.50 6.51 11.48
CA SER A 45 -2.48 7.52 10.44
C SER A 45 -2.09 6.89 9.10
N LYS A 46 -2.50 7.48 7.97
CA LYS A 46 -2.07 7.02 6.63
C LYS A 46 -0.55 7.07 6.48
N THR A 47 0.11 8.06 7.09
CA THR A 47 1.58 8.17 7.10
C THR A 47 2.23 7.02 7.86
N ALA A 48 1.76 6.72 9.06
CA ALA A 48 2.28 5.62 9.87
C ALA A 48 2.02 4.25 9.22
N PHE A 49 0.84 4.07 8.62
CA PHE A 49 0.50 2.85 7.88
C PHE A 49 1.51 2.59 6.75
N PHE A 50 1.71 3.55 5.85
CA PHE A 50 2.63 3.38 4.73
C PHE A 50 4.10 3.29 5.15
N GLN A 51 4.51 3.99 6.21
CA GLN A 51 5.87 3.83 6.76
C GLN A 51 6.07 2.38 7.25
N LEU A 52 5.15 1.87 8.07
CA LEU A 52 5.23 0.51 8.59
C LEU A 52 5.30 -0.52 7.45
N GLU A 53 4.37 -0.47 6.51
CA GLU A 53 4.29 -1.41 5.38
C GLU A 53 5.54 -1.34 4.50
N THR A 54 6.06 -0.14 4.23
CA THR A 54 7.26 0.03 3.39
C THR A 54 8.52 -0.50 4.07
N PHE A 55 8.67 -0.33 5.39
CA PHE A 55 9.88 -0.74 6.11
C PHE A 55 9.87 -2.18 6.65
N ILE A 56 8.70 -2.81 6.79
CA ILE A 56 8.58 -4.20 7.28
C ILE A 56 8.54 -5.22 6.15
N GLN A 57 8.01 -4.86 4.98
CA GLN A 57 7.81 -5.80 3.86
C GLN A 57 8.91 -5.73 2.77
N LEU A 58 9.89 -4.83 2.91
CA LEU A 58 11.13 -4.79 2.12
C LEU A 58 12.25 -5.52 2.86
#